data_AF-A0A8J5T5Z8-F1
#
_entry.id   AF-A0A8J5T5Z8-F1
#
_cell.length_a   1.000
_cell.length_b   1.000
_cell.length_c   1.000
_cell.angle_alpha   90.00
_cell.angle_beta   90.00
_cell.angle_gamma   90.00
#
_symmetry.space_group_name_H-M   'P 1'
#
loop_
_entity.id
_entity.type
_entity.pdbx_description
1 polymer ?
#
loop_
_entity_poly.entity_id
_entity_poly.type
_entity_poly.pdbx_seq_one_letter_code
_entity_poly.pdbx_strand_id
1 'polypeptide(L)'
;MVNVPKTKKTYCKNKECRKHTLHKVTQYKKGKDSLSAQGKRRYDRKQSGYGGQTKPVFHKKAKTTKKIVLKLQCQSCKHYSQHAIKVCCSYQHLFYILWLHSPIAILLFTCISPSVATLLAEVQALRNRGRQEGQGNLTLLSDDCPAVQLSSYLPWVIVKNAHILPF
;
A
#
# COMPACT_ATOMS: atom_id res chain seq x y z
N MET A 1 -10.64 -8.16 13.81
CA MET A 1 -10.28 -8.43 12.39
C MET A 1 -11.54 -8.91 11.66
N VAL A 2 -11.86 -8.39 10.46
CA VAL A 2 -13.00 -8.90 9.65
C VAL A 2 -12.46 -9.75 8.52
N ASN A 3 -12.89 -11.02 8.47
CA ASN A 3 -12.54 -11.97 7.42
C ASN A 3 -13.67 -12.04 6.39
N VAL A 4 -13.33 -11.95 5.10
CA VAL A 4 -14.29 -12.08 4.00
C VAL A 4 -13.77 -13.10 2.99
N PRO A 5 -14.62 -14.06 2.57
CA PRO A 5 -14.20 -15.09 1.62
C PRO A 5 -13.91 -14.50 0.24
N LYS A 6 -12.97 -15.10 -0.49
CA LYS A 6 -12.61 -14.68 -1.87
C LYS A 6 -13.73 -14.95 -2.87
N THR A 7 -14.56 -15.92 -2.59
CA THR A 7 -15.70 -16.31 -3.42
C THR A 7 -16.96 -16.34 -2.56
N LYS A 8 -18.07 -15.87 -3.11
CA LYS A 8 -19.37 -15.98 -2.43
C LYS A 8 -20.47 -16.30 -3.44
N LYS A 9 -21.43 -17.12 -3.04
CA LYS A 9 -22.66 -17.35 -3.81
C LYS A 9 -23.62 -16.21 -3.49
N THR A 10 -24.06 -15.48 -4.51
CA THR A 10 -25.06 -14.41 -4.37
C THR A 10 -25.89 -14.32 -5.65
N TYR A 11 -27.06 -13.70 -5.55
CA TYR A 11 -27.91 -13.44 -6.70
C TYR A 11 -27.23 -12.49 -7.70
N CYS A 12 -27.21 -12.88 -8.98
CA CYS A 12 -26.74 -12.02 -10.06
C CYS A 12 -27.91 -11.30 -10.72
N LYS A 13 -27.87 -9.96 -10.74
CA LYS A 13 -28.92 -9.10 -11.34
C LYS A 13 -28.89 -9.07 -12.87
N ASN A 14 -27.88 -9.64 -13.51
CA ASN A 14 -27.78 -9.62 -14.96
C ASN A 14 -28.94 -10.40 -15.59
N LYS A 15 -29.44 -9.92 -16.73
CA LYS A 15 -30.59 -10.49 -17.44
C LYS A 15 -30.37 -11.95 -17.85
N GLU A 16 -29.13 -12.31 -18.18
CA GLU A 16 -28.75 -13.66 -18.61
C GLU A 16 -28.63 -14.67 -17.45
N CYS A 17 -28.31 -14.19 -16.24
CA CYS A 17 -28.05 -15.07 -15.11
C CYS A 17 -29.31 -15.27 -14.26
N ARG A 18 -29.89 -14.17 -13.74
CA ARG A 18 -31.07 -14.16 -12.84
C ARG A 18 -31.11 -15.32 -11.83
N LYS A 19 -29.95 -15.74 -11.34
CA LYS A 19 -29.77 -16.90 -10.46
C LYS A 19 -28.61 -16.65 -9.51
N HIS A 20 -28.51 -17.50 -8.49
CA HIS A 20 -27.39 -17.47 -7.56
C HIS A 20 -26.17 -18.12 -8.21
N THR A 21 -25.13 -17.31 -8.42
CA THR A 21 -23.87 -17.77 -9.02
C THR A 21 -22.71 -17.50 -8.09
N LEU A 22 -21.56 -18.13 -8.37
CA LEU A 22 -20.31 -17.82 -7.70
C LEU A 22 -19.78 -16.45 -8.18
N HIS A 23 -19.42 -15.61 -7.21
CA HIS A 23 -18.85 -14.29 -7.44
C HIS A 23 -17.46 -14.20 -6.84
N LYS A 24 -16.50 -13.67 -7.59
CA LYS A 24 -15.18 -13.26 -7.07
C LYS A 24 -15.33 -11.96 -6.27
N VAL A 25 -14.82 -11.96 -5.06
CA VAL A 25 -14.87 -10.82 -4.13
C VAL A 25 -13.54 -10.10 -4.18
N THR A 26 -13.57 -8.83 -4.55
CA THR A 26 -12.41 -7.93 -4.54
C THR A 26 -12.74 -6.67 -3.76
N GLN A 27 -11.72 -5.98 -3.23
CA GLN A 27 -11.94 -4.70 -2.56
C GLN A 27 -12.11 -3.58 -3.60
N TYR A 28 -13.06 -2.68 -3.37
CA TYR A 28 -13.19 -1.47 -4.17
C TYR A 28 -11.97 -0.57 -3.95
N LYS A 29 -11.33 -0.18 -5.06
CA LYS A 29 -10.36 0.91 -5.11
C LYS A 29 -10.97 2.09 -5.86
N LYS A 30 -10.80 3.30 -5.30
CA LYS A 30 -11.16 4.54 -5.99
C LYS A 30 -10.20 4.72 -7.18
N GLY A 31 -10.74 5.05 -8.35
CA GLY A 31 -9.94 5.41 -9.52
C GLY A 31 -9.29 6.79 -9.39
N LYS A 32 -8.45 7.14 -10.36
CA LYS A 32 -7.93 8.51 -10.52
C LYS A 32 -9.09 9.46 -10.84
N ASP A 33 -9.12 10.62 -10.19
CA ASP A 33 -10.13 11.64 -10.47
C ASP A 33 -9.91 12.23 -11.88
N SER A 34 -10.98 12.34 -12.67
CA SER A 34 -10.91 12.84 -14.04
C SER A 34 -10.86 14.39 -14.07
N LEU A 35 -9.99 14.94 -14.91
CA LEU A 35 -9.85 16.39 -15.10
C LEU A 35 -10.96 16.99 -15.97
N SER A 36 -11.55 16.21 -16.88
CA SER A 36 -12.58 16.67 -17.80
C SER A 36 -13.97 16.78 -17.16
N ALA A 37 -14.13 16.29 -15.93
CA ALA A 37 -15.39 16.38 -15.20
C ALA A 37 -15.83 17.85 -15.03
N GLN A 38 -17.12 18.12 -15.21
CA GLN A 38 -17.67 19.49 -15.17
C GLN A 38 -17.31 20.24 -13.87
N GLY A 39 -17.35 19.55 -12.73
CA GLY A 39 -16.99 20.13 -11.44
C GLY A 39 -15.53 20.56 -11.35
N LYS A 40 -14.61 19.76 -11.89
CA LYS A 40 -13.19 20.06 -11.93
C LYS A 40 -12.89 21.21 -12.89
N ARG A 41 -13.45 21.20 -14.11
CA ARG A 41 -13.36 22.33 -15.06
C ARG A 41 -13.85 23.66 -14.47
N ARG A 42 -14.99 23.63 -13.75
CA ARG A 42 -15.53 24.80 -13.06
C ARG A 42 -14.62 25.26 -11.92
N TYR A 43 -14.08 24.32 -11.14
CA TYR A 43 -13.17 24.62 -10.04
C TYR A 43 -11.89 25.29 -10.55
N ASP A 44 -11.28 24.75 -11.61
CA ASP A 44 -10.03 25.28 -12.16
C ASP A 44 -10.21 26.68 -12.75
N ARG A 45 -11.31 26.91 -13.47
CA ARG A 45 -11.68 28.26 -13.96
C ARG A 45 -11.99 29.24 -12.82
N LYS A 46 -12.52 28.77 -11.69
CA LYS A 46 -12.74 29.63 -10.52
C LYS A 46 -11.42 29.92 -9.80
N GLN A 47 -10.51 28.95 -9.77
CA GLN A 47 -9.24 29.03 -9.06
C GLN A 47 -8.17 29.82 -9.83
N SER A 48 -8.32 29.98 -11.15
CA SER A 48 -7.43 30.80 -11.97
C SER A 48 -7.59 32.30 -11.69
N GLY A 49 -6.47 33.02 -11.65
CA GLY A 49 -6.42 34.46 -11.38
C GLY A 49 -5.93 34.76 -9.96
N TYR A 50 -6.14 36.00 -9.51
CA TYR A 50 -5.81 36.44 -8.16
C TYR A 50 -6.97 36.18 -7.18
N GLY A 51 -6.69 36.17 -5.88
CA GLY A 51 -7.72 35.98 -4.84
C GLY A 51 -7.60 34.69 -4.01
N GLY A 52 -6.53 33.90 -4.20
CA GLY A 52 -6.21 32.77 -3.33
C GLY A 52 -7.17 31.58 -3.45
N GLN A 53 -7.35 30.83 -2.37
CA GLN A 53 -8.13 29.59 -2.36
C GLN A 53 -9.65 29.88 -2.41
N THR A 54 -10.34 29.41 -3.45
CA THR A 54 -11.73 29.83 -3.74
C THR A 54 -12.85 28.94 -3.18
N LYS A 55 -12.48 27.79 -2.60
CA LYS A 55 -13.39 26.82 -1.96
C LYS A 55 -12.80 26.34 -0.64
N PRO A 56 -13.64 26.07 0.38
CA PRO A 56 -13.16 25.66 1.68
C PRO A 56 -12.47 24.30 1.62
N VAL A 57 -11.31 24.20 2.29
CA VAL A 57 -10.62 22.92 2.53
C VAL A 57 -11.08 22.36 3.87
N PHE A 58 -11.40 21.08 3.89
CA PHE A 58 -11.90 20.44 5.11
C PHE A 58 -10.73 19.95 5.99
N HIS A 59 -10.52 20.61 7.14
CA HIS A 59 -9.40 20.32 8.05
C HIS A 59 -9.76 19.35 9.20
N LYS A 60 -10.98 19.43 9.76
CA LYS A 60 -11.35 18.71 10.99
C LYS A 60 -11.88 17.29 10.72
N LYS A 61 -11.00 16.34 10.41
CA LYS A 61 -11.38 14.93 10.19
C LYS A 61 -11.55 14.18 11.51
N ALA A 62 -12.79 13.88 11.88
CA ALA A 62 -13.09 13.08 13.08
C ALA A 62 -13.11 11.55 12.83
N LYS A 63 -13.36 11.11 11.59
CA LYS A 63 -13.49 9.68 11.27
C LYS A 63 -12.13 9.07 10.97
N THR A 64 -11.73 8.07 11.76
CA THR A 64 -10.47 7.34 11.63
C THR A 64 -10.52 6.27 10.53
N THR A 65 -11.69 5.67 10.31
CA THR A 65 -11.88 4.56 9.37
C THR A 65 -12.85 4.91 8.24
N LYS A 66 -12.77 4.16 7.15
CA LYS A 66 -13.64 4.29 5.97
C LYS A 66 -14.53 3.06 5.85
N LYS A 67 -15.72 3.23 5.27
CA LYS A 67 -16.57 2.10 4.93
C LYS A 67 -15.94 1.29 3.80
N ILE A 68 -15.74 0.00 4.02
CA ILE A 68 -15.17 -0.90 3.01
C ILE A 68 -16.28 -1.34 2.07
N VAL A 69 -16.06 -1.15 0.78
CA VAL A 69 -16.95 -1.61 -0.29
C VAL A 69 -16.30 -2.77 -1.02
N LEU A 70 -17.06 -3.85 -1.18
CA LEU A 70 -16.67 -5.02 -1.94
C LEU A 70 -17.20 -4.91 -3.37
N LYS A 71 -16.36 -5.21 -4.34
CA LYS A 71 -16.72 -5.45 -5.74
C LYS A 71 -16.89 -6.94 -5.95
N LEU A 72 -18.09 -7.36 -6.34
CA LEU A 72 -18.41 -8.74 -6.67
C LEU A 72 -18.48 -8.91 -8.16
N GLN A 73 -17.61 -9.74 -8.71
CA GLN A 73 -17.61 -10.09 -10.12
C GLN A 73 -18.26 -11.46 -10.31
N CYS A 74 -19.34 -11.52 -11.08
CA CYS A 74 -19.95 -12.79 -11.46
C CYS A 74 -18.99 -13.60 -12.36
N GLN A 75 -18.82 -14.90 -12.10
CA GLN A 75 -17.94 -15.73 -12.91
C GLN A 75 -18.49 -16.03 -14.31
N SER A 76 -19.82 -16.13 -14.48
CA SER A 76 -20.44 -16.42 -15.77
C SER A 76 -20.57 -15.17 -16.66
N CYS A 77 -21.25 -14.12 -16.20
CA CYS A 77 -21.54 -12.93 -17.01
C CYS A 77 -20.59 -11.75 -16.78
N LYS A 78 -19.62 -11.85 -15.86
CA LYS A 78 -18.66 -10.78 -15.53
C LYS A 78 -19.28 -9.46 -15.05
N HIS A 79 -20.58 -9.44 -14.77
CA HIS A 79 -21.25 -8.28 -14.19
C HIS A 79 -20.72 -7.98 -12.78
N TYR A 80 -20.59 -6.69 -12.47
CA TYR A 80 -20.11 -6.21 -11.17
C TYR A 80 -21.25 -5.69 -10.30
N SER A 81 -21.30 -6.15 -9.06
CA SER A 81 -22.18 -5.58 -8.02
C SER A 81 -21.37 -5.09 -6.82
N GLN A 82 -21.82 -4.00 -6.21
CA GLN A 82 -21.12 -3.37 -5.08
C GLN A 82 -21.88 -3.61 -3.78
N HIS A 83 -21.17 -4.06 -2.74
CA HIS A 83 -21.74 -4.28 -1.43
C HIS A 83 -20.88 -3.60 -0.37
N ALA A 84 -21.48 -2.68 0.38
CA ALA A 84 -20.80 -1.97 1.46
C ALA A 84 -21.03 -2.70 2.79
N ILE A 85 -19.95 -3.02 3.50
CA ILE A 85 -20.02 -3.65 4.84
C ILE A 85 -20.10 -2.55 5.91
N LYS A 86 -20.53 -2.89 7.13
CA LYS A 86 -20.35 -2.03 8.30
C LYS A 86 -18.87 -1.62 8.44
N VAL A 87 -18.65 -0.43 8.98
CA VAL A 87 -17.30 0.10 9.17
C VAL A 87 -16.53 -0.82 10.12
N CYS A 88 -15.30 -1.19 9.74
CA CYS A 88 -14.40 -2.01 10.53
C CYS A 88 -12.96 -1.48 10.43
N CYS A 89 -12.15 -1.75 11.46
CA CYS A 89 -10.79 -1.21 11.56
C CYS A 89 -9.77 -1.96 10.71
N SER A 90 -9.94 -3.28 10.53
CA SER A 90 -8.96 -4.14 9.85
C SER A 90 -9.66 -5.15 8.95
N TYR A 91 -9.26 -5.21 7.68
CA TYR A 91 -9.79 -6.10 6.66
C TYR A 91 -8.66 -6.87 6.00
N GLN A 92 -8.72 -8.20 6.05
CA GLN A 92 -7.71 -9.06 5.47
C GLN A 92 -8.35 -9.88 4.36
N HIS A 93 -7.77 -9.83 3.15
CA HIS A 93 -8.07 -10.77 2.08
C HIS A 93 -7.07 -11.91 2.22
N LEU A 94 -7.53 -13.16 2.33
CA LEU A 94 -6.70 -14.36 2.59
C LEU A 94 -5.77 -14.72 1.40
N PHE A 95 -4.95 -13.79 0.91
CA PHE A 95 -4.06 -14.02 -0.22
C PHE A 95 -2.67 -14.52 0.20
N TYR A 96 -2.24 -14.28 1.44
CA TYR A 96 -0.82 -14.40 1.79
C TYR A 96 -0.39 -15.69 2.53
N ILE A 97 -1.31 -16.42 3.17
CA ILE A 97 -0.92 -17.51 4.09
C ILE A 97 -0.43 -18.77 3.34
N LEU A 98 -0.95 -19.06 2.13
CA LEU A 98 -0.62 -20.30 1.41
C LEU A 98 0.63 -20.20 0.51
N TRP A 99 1.09 -18.98 0.21
CA TRP A 99 2.27 -18.76 -0.65
C TRP A 99 3.58 -18.72 0.15
N LEU A 100 3.56 -18.21 1.40
CA LEU A 100 4.76 -18.15 2.25
C LEU A 100 5.16 -19.49 2.89
N HIS A 101 4.24 -20.45 2.97
CA HIS A 101 4.50 -21.78 3.51
C HIS A 101 4.63 -22.87 2.43
N SER A 102 4.76 -22.49 1.16
CA SER A 102 5.07 -23.49 0.13
C SER A 102 6.57 -23.82 0.18
N PRO A 103 6.98 -25.06 0.50
CA PRO A 103 8.40 -25.45 0.53
C PRO A 103 9.09 -25.24 -0.83
N ILE A 104 8.31 -25.21 -1.92
CA ILE A 104 8.78 -24.95 -3.29
C ILE A 104 9.30 -23.52 -3.44
N ALA A 105 8.68 -22.53 -2.79
CA ALA A 105 9.13 -21.13 -2.87
C ALA A 105 10.43 -20.89 -2.07
N ILE A 106 10.61 -21.61 -0.96
CA ILE A 106 11.83 -21.58 -0.14
C ILE A 106 13.00 -22.21 -0.90
N LEU A 107 12.78 -23.38 -1.53
CA LEU A 107 13.80 -24.07 -2.33
C LEU A 107 14.24 -23.24 -3.55
N LEU A 108 13.30 -22.57 -4.23
CA LEU A 108 13.64 -21.68 -5.35
C LEU A 108 14.42 -20.44 -4.90
N PHE A 109 14.13 -19.86 -3.74
CA PHE A 109 14.89 -18.72 -3.19
C PHE A 109 16.31 -19.12 -2.76
N THR A 110 16.51 -20.35 -2.28
CA THR A 110 17.83 -20.87 -1.89
C THR A 110 18.67 -21.34 -3.08
N CYS A 111 18.06 -21.69 -4.23
CA CYS A 111 18.78 -22.20 -5.40
C CYS A 111 19.23 -21.12 -6.41
N ILE A 112 18.69 -19.89 -6.36
CA ILE A 112 18.94 -18.86 -7.39
C ILE A 112 20.13 -17.94 -7.04
N SER A 113 20.74 -18.00 -5.85
CA SER A 113 21.82 -17.04 -5.52
C SER A 113 22.92 -17.56 -4.57
N PRO A 114 23.82 -18.45 -5.02
CA PRO A 114 25.08 -18.69 -4.31
C PRO A 114 25.96 -17.42 -4.21
N SER A 115 25.68 -16.38 -5.02
CA SER A 115 26.40 -15.09 -5.01
C SER A 115 26.04 -14.15 -3.84
N VAL A 116 24.90 -14.33 -3.16
CA VAL A 116 24.48 -13.44 -2.04
C VAL A 116 25.11 -13.88 -0.72
N ALA A 117 25.43 -15.16 -0.57
CA ALA A 117 26.12 -15.69 0.61
C ALA A 117 27.55 -15.15 0.76
N THR A 118 28.28 -14.98 -0.34
CA THR A 118 29.63 -14.38 -0.35
C THR A 118 29.61 -12.88 -0.07
N LEU A 119 28.63 -12.14 -0.62
CA LEU A 119 28.48 -10.70 -0.36
C LEU A 119 28.07 -10.40 1.10
N LEU A 120 27.23 -11.25 1.73
CA LEU A 120 26.92 -11.11 3.16
C LEU A 120 28.14 -11.39 4.04
N ALA A 121 28.99 -12.36 3.69
CA ALA A 121 30.23 -12.62 4.41
C ALA A 121 31.20 -11.42 4.37
N GLU A 122 31.32 -10.73 3.23
CA GLU A 122 32.12 -9.50 3.10
C GLU A 122 31.52 -8.32 3.88
N VAL A 123 30.19 -8.15 3.86
CA VAL A 123 29.51 -7.07 4.61
C VAL A 123 29.56 -7.31 6.12
N GLN A 124 29.44 -8.56 6.60
CA GLN A 124 29.62 -8.89 8.02
C GLN A 124 31.08 -8.67 8.48
N ALA A 125 32.07 -8.96 7.64
CA ALA A 125 33.48 -8.69 7.94
C ALA A 125 33.78 -7.19 8.09
N LEU A 126 33.09 -6.32 7.34
CA LEU A 126 33.17 -4.86 7.49
C LEU A 126 32.42 -4.36 8.73
N ARG A 127 31.29 -4.98 9.10
CA ARG A 127 30.51 -4.61 10.29
C ARG A 127 31.22 -4.94 11.62
N ASN A 128 32.07 -5.97 11.64
CA ASN A 128 32.79 -6.40 12.84
C ASN A 128 34.01 -5.52 13.19
N ARG A 129 34.40 -4.54 12.37
CA ARG A 129 35.40 -3.51 12.74
C ARG A 129 34.82 -2.30 13.44
N GLY A 130 33.49 -2.13 13.44
CA GLY A 130 32.79 -0.99 14.05
C GLY A 130 32.14 -1.27 15.40
N ARG A 131 32.45 -2.40 16.07
CA ARG A 131 31.79 -2.85 17.30
C ARG A 131 32.74 -2.86 18.51
N GLN A 132 33.41 -1.74 18.77
CA GLN A 132 33.92 -1.43 20.11
C GLN A 132 33.69 0.05 20.40
N GLU A 133 32.43 0.44 20.58
CA GLU A 133 32.06 1.56 21.45
C GLU A 133 30.54 1.56 21.68
N GLY A 134 30.16 1.40 22.95
CA GLY A 134 28.93 1.98 23.49
C GLY A 134 27.65 1.17 23.40
N GLN A 135 27.50 0.19 24.29
CA GLN A 135 26.19 -0.35 24.70
C GLN A 135 25.45 0.67 25.59
N GLY A 136 24.13 0.78 25.44
CA GLY A 136 23.25 1.50 26.35
C GLY A 136 21.77 1.14 26.13
N ASN A 137 21.22 0.38 27.08
CA ASN A 137 19.82 -0.06 27.19
C ASN A 137 18.81 1.10 27.28
N LEU A 138 17.62 0.96 26.68
CA LEU A 138 16.37 1.18 27.42
C LEU A 138 15.14 0.54 26.74
N THR A 139 14.32 -0.02 27.60
CA THR A 139 13.08 -0.78 27.46
C THR A 139 11.86 0.03 26.99
N LEU A 140 10.92 -0.69 26.35
CA LEU A 140 9.46 -0.48 26.35
C LEU A 140 8.91 0.89 25.91
N LEU A 141 8.24 0.92 24.76
CA LEU A 141 6.85 1.41 24.71
C LEU A 141 6.12 0.79 23.51
N SER A 142 5.01 0.13 23.84
CA SER A 142 3.87 -0.08 22.97
C SER A 142 3.36 1.26 22.44
N ASP A 143 2.55 1.19 21.37
CA ASP A 143 1.86 2.32 20.72
C ASP A 143 2.71 3.04 19.68
N ASP A 144 2.62 2.56 18.44
CA ASP A 144 2.04 3.35 17.35
C ASP A 144 2.30 2.67 16.01
N CYS A 145 1.23 2.17 15.40
CA CYS A 145 1.19 1.98 13.96
C CYS A 145 0.87 3.32 13.30
N PRO A 146 1.83 3.92 12.60
CA PRO A 146 1.54 4.46 11.29
C PRO A 146 2.61 3.97 10.31
N ALA A 147 2.23 2.99 9.49
CA ALA A 147 2.95 2.69 8.27
C ALA A 147 2.79 3.87 7.30
N VAL A 148 3.69 4.85 7.38
CA VAL A 148 3.89 5.87 6.36
C VAL A 148 5.39 6.22 6.27
N GLN A 149 5.90 6.14 5.03
CA GLN A 149 7.10 6.80 4.50
C GLN A 149 8.49 6.23 4.84
N LEU A 150 9.05 5.50 3.88
CA LEU A 150 10.46 5.61 3.49
C LEU A 150 10.55 5.48 1.97
N SER A 151 10.18 6.56 1.27
CA SER A 151 10.62 6.85 -0.09
C SER A 151 11.22 8.24 -0.04
N SER A 152 12.51 8.31 0.29
CA SER A 152 13.42 9.43 0.02
C SER A 152 14.69 9.31 0.86
N TYR A 153 15.64 8.47 0.44
CA TYR A 153 17.07 8.66 0.77
C TYR A 153 17.90 8.07 -0.37
N LEU A 154 18.00 8.85 -1.46
CA LEU A 154 19.22 8.86 -2.27
C LEU A 154 20.28 9.58 -1.42
N PRO A 155 21.48 9.01 -1.19
CA PRO A 155 22.53 9.72 -0.49
C PRO A 155 23.11 10.82 -1.41
N TRP A 156 22.77 12.07 -1.13
CA TRP A 156 23.62 13.21 -1.45
C TRP A 156 24.48 13.50 -0.21
N VAL A 157 25.78 13.72 -0.43
CA VAL A 157 26.81 14.21 0.51
C VAL A 157 27.68 13.15 1.21
N ILE A 158 28.78 12.78 0.53
CA ILE A 158 30.14 12.87 1.09
C ILE A 158 30.82 13.99 0.29
N VAL A 159 30.78 15.25 0.77
CA VAL A 159 31.90 15.99 1.40
C VAL A 159 33.15 15.98 0.51
N LYS A 160 33.32 16.99 -0.36
CA LYS A 160 34.13 18.21 -0.12
C LYS A 160 35.50 17.91 0.52
N ASN A 161 36.56 17.88 -0.31
CA ASN A 161 37.85 18.48 0.06
C ASN A 161 38.78 18.59 -1.16
N ALA A 162 38.87 19.80 -1.72
CA ALA A 162 40.05 20.34 -2.40
C ALA A 162 39.78 21.81 -2.74
N HIS A 163 40.00 22.69 -1.76
CA HIS A 163 40.44 24.05 -2.03
C HIS A 163 41.94 23.97 -2.30
N ILE A 164 42.42 24.54 -3.41
CA ILE A 164 43.56 25.46 -3.51
C ILE A 164 43.38 26.22 -4.84
N LEU A 165 43.57 27.54 -4.73
CA LEU A 165 43.31 28.65 -5.65
C LEU A 165 44.34 28.71 -6.81
N PRO A 166 44.56 29.88 -7.47
CA PRO A 166 43.78 30.45 -8.57
C PRO A 166 44.68 30.70 -9.82
N PHE A 167 44.09 30.96 -10.99
CA PHE A 167 44.45 32.01 -11.95
C PHE A 167 43.55 31.91 -13.19
#